data_AF-A0A2U9C0L6-F1
#
_entry.id   AF-A0A2U9C0L6-F1
#
_cell.length_a   1.000
_cell.length_b   1.000
_cell.length_c   1.000
_cell.angle_alpha   90.00
_cell.angle_beta   90.00
_cell.angle_gamma   90.00
#
_symmetry.space_group_name_H-M   'P 1'
#
loop_
_entity.id
_entity.type
_entity.pdbx_description
1 polymer ?
#
loop_
_entity_poly.entity_id
_entity_poly.type
_entity_poly.pdbx_seq_one_letter_code
_entity_poly.pdbx_strand_id
1 'polypeptide(L)' 'MPGERTYGTAWFDEGDASGDGDSELLTDLRRTHWPRICSSPVDMEAETVSGVKSQHTGNIFHT' A
#
# COMPACT_ATOMS: atom_id res chain seq x y z
N MET A 1 -4.76 20.42 13.61
CA MET A 1 -5.45 21.52 12.91
C MET A 1 -6.58 20.91 12.10
N PRO A 2 -7.85 21.32 12.25
CA PRO A 2 -8.94 20.75 11.47
C PRO A 2 -8.84 21.24 10.03
N GLY A 3 -8.66 20.34 9.05
CA GLY A 3 -8.83 20.68 7.63
C GLY A 3 -7.86 20.09 6.59
N GLU A 4 -6.97 19.17 6.93
CA GLU A 4 -6.13 18.54 5.88
C GLU A 4 -6.95 17.48 5.12
N ARG A 5 -7.16 17.70 3.81
CA ARG A 5 -7.86 16.72 2.96
C ARG A 5 -6.87 15.64 2.57
N THR A 6 -7.10 14.44 3.09
CA THR A 6 -6.41 13.23 2.66
C THR A 6 -7.20 12.58 1.54
N TYR A 7 -6.49 12.02 0.56
CA TYR A 7 -7.09 11.26 -0.54
C TYR A 7 -6.37 9.91 -0.62
N GLY A 8 -7.14 8.84 -0.81
CA GLY A 8 -6.60 7.53 -1.11
C GLY A 8 -6.03 7.50 -2.53
N THR A 9 -4.96 6.74 -2.73
CA THR A 9 -4.47 6.39 -4.06
C THR A 9 -5.33 5.29 -4.67
N ALA A 10 -5.02 4.89 -5.91
CA ALA A 10 -5.47 3.59 -6.40
C ALA A 10 -4.77 2.45 -5.60
N TRP A 11 -5.30 1.24 -5.73
CA TRP A 11 -4.61 0.02 -5.29
C TRP A 11 -3.42 -0.30 -6.20
N PHE A 12 -2.37 -0.87 -5.61
CA PHE A 12 -1.14 -1.30 -6.28
C PHE A 12 -0.88 -2.77 -5.94
N ASP A 13 -0.41 -3.51 -6.95
CA ASP A 13 -0.16 -4.96 -6.95
C ASP A 13 0.97 -5.20 -7.97
N GLU A 14 2.15 -4.60 -7.72
CA GLU A 14 3.34 -4.73 -8.60
C GLU A 14 4.22 -5.92 -8.20
N GLY A 15 4.11 -6.40 -6.95
CA GLY A 15 4.73 -7.62 -6.45
C GLY A 15 3.87 -8.87 -6.68
N ASP A 16 4.51 -10.03 -6.69
CA ASP A 16 3.86 -11.33 -6.60
C ASP A 16 4.44 -12.07 -5.40
N ALA A 17 3.59 -12.78 -4.65
CA ALA A 17 4.02 -13.55 -3.49
C ALA A 17 5.06 -14.62 -3.88
N SER A 18 6.20 -14.57 -3.20
CA SER A 18 7.32 -15.50 -3.37
C SER A 18 7.67 -16.21 -2.06
N GLY A 19 8.76 -16.99 -2.04
CA GLY A 19 9.24 -17.64 -0.81
C GLY A 19 9.59 -16.65 0.31
N ASP A 20 9.94 -15.41 -0.04
CA ASP A 20 10.26 -14.33 0.90
C ASP A 20 9.04 -13.45 1.25
N GLY A 21 7.87 -13.79 0.69
CA GLY A 21 6.64 -13.01 0.83
C GLY A 21 6.36 -12.12 -0.38
N ASP A 22 5.53 -11.11 -0.14
CA ASP A 22 5.10 -10.11 -1.11
C ASP A 22 5.38 -8.70 -0.56
N SER A 23 5.73 -7.74 -1.40
CA SER A 23 6.22 -6.43 -0.95
C SER A 23 5.90 -5.29 -1.90
N GLU A 24 5.09 -4.36 -1.39
CA GLU A 24 4.71 -3.12 -2.07
C GLU A 24 5.42 -1.92 -1.43
N LEU A 25 6.68 -1.68 -1.81
CA LEU A 25 7.49 -0.63 -1.20
C LEU A 25 7.12 0.76 -1.73
N LEU A 26 6.83 1.69 -0.82
CA LEU A 26 6.48 3.08 -1.16
C LEU A 26 7.51 3.75 -2.09
N THR A 27 8.80 3.48 -1.88
CA THR A 27 9.88 4.05 -2.71
C THR A 27 9.79 3.59 -4.15
N ASP A 28 9.45 2.31 -4.37
CA ASP A 28 9.33 1.73 -5.70
C ASP A 28 8.03 2.19 -6.38
N LEU A 29 6.90 2.13 -5.67
CA LEU A 29 5.61 2.63 -6.17
C LEU A 29 5.66 4.11 -6.54
N ARG A 30 6.32 4.95 -5.72
CA ARG A 30 6.50 6.38 -6.05
C ARG A 30 7.38 6.59 -7.26
N ARG A 31 8.36 5.71 -7.52
CA ARG A 31 9.22 5.77 -8.71
C ARG A 31 8.43 5.39 -9.96
N THR A 32 7.58 4.35 -9.88
CA THR A 32 6.80 3.86 -11.03
C THR A 32 5.58 4.74 -11.34
N HIS A 33 4.86 5.23 -10.32
CA HIS A 33 3.57 5.91 -10.49
C HIS A 33 3.60 7.42 -10.21
N TRP A 34 4.76 8.05 -10.25
CA TRP A 34 4.88 9.50 -10.08
C TRP A 34 4.00 10.26 -11.10
N PRO A 35 3.27 11.35 -10.72
CA PRO A 35 3.16 12.00 -9.41
C PRO A 35 1.92 11.58 -8.59
N ARG A 36 1.33 10.40 -8.85
CA ARG A 36 0.03 10.01 -8.27
C ARG A 36 0.08 9.71 -6.76
N ILE A 37 1.27 9.42 -6.24
CA ILE A 37 1.51 9.12 -4.83
C ILE A 37 2.25 10.29 -4.19
N CYS A 38 1.74 10.78 -3.07
CA CYS A 38 2.34 11.89 -2.34
C CYS A 38 3.69 11.51 -1.72
N SER A 39 4.50 12.52 -1.36
CA SER A 39 5.85 12.29 -0.87
C SER A 39 5.92 11.73 0.55
N SER A 40 4.90 12.01 1.36
CA SER A 40 4.79 11.59 2.74
C SER A 40 3.33 11.21 3.00
N PRO A 41 2.91 9.98 2.69
CA PRO A 41 1.57 9.52 3.04
C PRO A 41 1.38 9.53 4.55
N VAL A 42 0.17 9.81 4.99
CA VAL A 42 -0.19 9.83 6.43
C VAL A 42 -0.66 8.47 6.93
N ASP A 43 -1.02 7.57 6.02
CA ASP A 43 -1.52 6.23 6.31
C ASP A 43 -1.31 5.30 5.10
N MET A 44 -1.51 3.99 5.30
CA MET A 44 -1.47 2.97 4.25
C MET A 44 -2.54 1.89 4.47
N GLU A 45 -3.08 1.35 3.37
CA GLU A 45 -4.05 0.26 3.38
C GLU A 45 -3.48 -0.98 2.69
N ALA A 46 -3.87 -2.17 3.14
CA ALA A 46 -3.48 -3.44 2.55
C ALA A 46 -4.66 -4.42 2.53
N GLU A 47 -4.90 -5.02 1.37
CA GLU A 47 -5.89 -6.08 1.15
C GLU A 47 -5.37 -7.09 0.13
N THR A 48 -5.88 -8.32 0.17
CA THR A 48 -5.58 -9.30 -0.88
C THR A 48 -6.27 -8.91 -2.20
N VAL A 49 -5.78 -9.42 -3.33
CA VAL A 49 -6.45 -9.29 -4.64
C VAL A 49 -7.90 -9.79 -4.63
N SER A 50 -8.22 -10.73 -3.72
CA SER A 50 -9.59 -11.23 -3.49
C SER A 50 -10.45 -10.36 -2.56
N GLY A 51 -9.94 -9.21 -2.10
CA GLY A 51 -10.67 -8.23 -1.27
C GLY A 51 -10.67 -8.54 0.23
N VAL A 52 -9.77 -9.39 0.73
CA VAL A 52 -9.66 -9.67 2.17
C VAL A 52 -8.73 -8.63 2.78
N LYS A 53 -9.29 -7.75 3.61
CA LYS A 53 -8.52 -6.74 4.36
C LYS A 53 -7.45 -7.40 5.22
N SER A 54 -6.29 -6.76 5.36
CA SER A 54 -5.14 -7.24 6.14
C SER A 54 -5.51 -7.83 7.51
N GLN A 55 -6.39 -7.14 8.24
CA GLN A 55 -6.90 -7.51 9.57
C GLN A 55 -7.60 -8.88 9.62
N HIS A 56 -8.08 -9.40 8.49
CA HIS A 56 -8.83 -10.65 8.39
C HIS A 56 -8.03 -11.79 7.75
N THR A 57 -6.80 -11.53 7.29
CA THR A 57 -6.02 -12.53 6.56
C THR A 57 -5.27 -13.51 7.47
N GLY A 58 -4.94 -13.10 8.71
CA GLY A 58 -4.10 -13.87 9.63
C GLY A 58 -2.59 -13.82 9.31
N ASN A 59 -2.16 -13.03 8.32
CA ASN A 59 -0.74 -12.83 8.00
C ASN A 59 -0.06 -11.86 8.97
N ILE A 60 1.26 -11.95 9.05
CA ILE A 60 2.11 -10.99 9.75
C ILE A 60 2.66 -10.02 8.70
N PHE A 61 2.43 -8.72 8.90
CA PHE A 61 2.87 -7.66 8.00
C PHE A 61 4.03 -6.86 8.61
N HIS A 62 4.94 -6.39 7.75
CA HIS A 62 6.08 -5.55 8.13
C HIS A 62 6.01 -4.21 7.39
N THR A 63 6.42 -3.14 8.08
CA THR A 63 6.44 -1.75 7.58
C THR A 63 7.83 -1.17 7.65
#